data_AF-A0AAJ6VUM1-F1
#
_entry.id   AF-A0AAJ6VUM1-F1
#
_cell.length_a   1.000
_cell.length_b   1.000
_cell.length_c   1.000
_cell.angle_alpha   90.00
_cell.angle_beta   90.00
_cell.angle_gamma   90.00
#
_symmetry.space_group_name_H-M   'P 1'
#
loop_
_entity.id
_entity.type
_entity.pdbx_description
1 polymer ?
#
loop_
_entity_poly.entity_id
_entity_poly.type
_entity_poly.pdbx_seq_one_letter_code
_entity_poly.pdbx_strand_id
1 'polypeptide(L)'
;MEMYDQSYGRRNYGQSSAPPYNCHYEQYAPSPTNFSKNSNHREMEPLDDKERGCCQGFVAFLLGLALFSSQLVIFGIVALTVYWVFKFRGGLDLEKDLLQQFNTHIIAMIVGFVFFCGQAILAYRVFDCCKRSYARVIHSILQVLGTICITAGFYVTYTNTHNKAQNHFRSLHTWLALATCSLFCLQFVFAILFFVIPLCCRRRTFAFRQKMMPVHASFGLILFTMFSGTAITGFIQAEKEPPIVPPSYNQTAENLLSLIPGSPEEQSDLIVKILGCAILALGVLLSAVTNTSIRGGRGVFSRT
;
A
#
# COMPACT_ATOMS: atom_id res chain seq x y z
N MET A 1 -52.64 -10.36 -64.47
CA MET A 1 -53.47 -9.17 -64.22
C MET A 1 -53.75 -9.16 -62.73
N GLU A 2 -53.29 -8.11 -62.06
CA GLU A 2 -53.38 -7.85 -60.62
C GLU A 2 -54.86 -7.87 -60.14
N MET A 3 -55.25 -8.01 -58.87
CA MET A 3 -54.77 -7.40 -57.61
C MET A 3 -55.27 -8.16 -56.35
N TYR A 4 -54.44 -8.13 -55.29
CA TYR A 4 -54.67 -7.91 -53.83
C TYR A 4 -56.10 -8.07 -53.24
N ASP A 5 -56.33 -8.59 -52.03
CA ASP A 5 -55.68 -8.30 -50.73
C ASP A 5 -56.03 -9.42 -49.70
N GLN A 6 -55.09 -9.83 -48.83
CA GLN A 6 -55.41 -10.74 -47.72
C GLN A 6 -54.53 -10.45 -46.48
N SER A 7 -55.19 -10.02 -45.42
CA SER A 7 -54.65 -9.67 -44.11
C SER A 7 -54.08 -10.91 -43.38
N TYR A 8 -52.82 -10.80 -42.94
CA TYR A 8 -52.12 -11.86 -42.22
C TYR A 8 -52.41 -11.82 -40.72
N GLY A 9 -53.14 -12.83 -40.22
CA GLY A 9 -53.27 -13.18 -38.81
C GLY A 9 -52.04 -13.95 -38.30
N ARG A 10 -51.62 -13.64 -37.06
CA ARG A 10 -50.51 -14.27 -36.33
C ARG A 10 -50.73 -15.77 -36.15
N ARG A 11 -49.70 -16.57 -36.43
CA ARG A 11 -49.62 -18.00 -36.07
C ARG A 11 -48.91 -18.22 -34.73
N ASN A 12 -49.45 -19.22 -34.03
CA ASN A 12 -48.99 -19.84 -32.80
C ASN A 12 -47.58 -20.44 -32.91
N TYR A 13 -46.80 -20.39 -31.83
CA TYR A 13 -45.67 -21.28 -31.57
C TYR A 13 -46.08 -22.31 -30.50
N GLY A 14 -45.69 -23.56 -30.76
CA GLY A 14 -46.07 -24.76 -30.01
C GLY A 14 -45.35 -24.97 -28.67
N GLN A 15 -45.84 -25.99 -27.97
CA GLN A 15 -45.55 -26.45 -26.61
C GLN A 15 -44.15 -27.07 -26.38
N SER A 16 -43.79 -27.09 -25.08
CA SER A 16 -43.08 -28.14 -24.30
C SER A 16 -41.73 -27.67 -23.75
N SER A 17 -41.33 -27.78 -22.47
CA SER A 17 -41.85 -28.40 -21.24
C SER A 17 -40.83 -28.11 -20.12
N ALA A 18 -41.24 -27.55 -18.97
CA ALA A 18 -40.54 -27.60 -17.67
C ALA A 18 -41.48 -27.11 -16.54
N PRO A 19 -41.42 -27.69 -15.31
CA PRO A 19 -42.48 -27.58 -14.30
C PRO A 19 -42.44 -26.25 -13.49
N PRO A 20 -43.59 -25.79 -12.95
CA PRO A 20 -43.62 -24.64 -12.08
C PRO A 20 -43.25 -25.03 -10.65
N TYR A 21 -42.18 -24.44 -10.12
CA TYR A 21 -41.86 -24.48 -8.69
C TYR A 21 -42.87 -23.58 -7.97
N ASN A 22 -43.86 -24.21 -7.34
CA ASN A 22 -44.89 -23.55 -6.54
C ASN A 22 -44.35 -23.37 -5.10
N CYS A 23 -43.87 -22.17 -4.76
CA CYS A 23 -43.54 -21.84 -3.37
C CYS A 23 -44.77 -21.26 -2.67
N HIS A 24 -45.49 -22.13 -1.96
CA HIS A 24 -46.47 -21.73 -0.96
C HIS A 24 -45.79 -20.93 0.15
N TYR A 25 -46.27 -19.70 0.40
CA TYR A 25 -45.99 -18.98 1.65
C TYR A 25 -46.94 -19.51 2.71
N GLU A 26 -46.47 -20.44 3.54
CA GLU A 26 -47.20 -20.93 4.71
C GLU A 26 -46.96 -19.96 5.87
N GLN A 27 -47.98 -19.16 6.18
CA GLN A 27 -48.01 -18.27 7.34
C GLN A 27 -48.11 -19.10 8.62
N TYR A 28 -47.01 -19.25 9.35
CA TYR A 28 -47.02 -19.87 10.67
C TYR A 28 -47.52 -18.87 11.73
N ALA A 29 -48.79 -18.99 12.12
CA ALA A 29 -49.34 -18.34 13.29
C ALA A 29 -49.11 -19.23 14.53
N PRO A 30 -48.65 -18.70 15.68
CA PRO A 30 -48.51 -19.51 16.89
C PRO A 30 -49.86 -19.60 17.63
N SER A 31 -50.31 -20.82 17.94
CA SER A 31 -51.41 -21.07 18.89
C SER A 31 -50.90 -21.05 20.35
N PRO A 32 -51.73 -20.67 21.33
CA PRO A 32 -51.30 -20.44 22.70
C PRO A 32 -51.35 -21.74 23.50
N THR A 33 -50.21 -22.20 24.00
CA THR A 33 -50.17 -23.24 25.04
C THR A 33 -49.43 -22.71 26.26
N ASN A 34 -50.19 -22.63 27.35
CA ASN A 34 -49.76 -22.32 28.70
C ASN A 34 -48.46 -23.05 29.07
N PHE A 35 -47.40 -22.29 29.36
CA PHE A 35 -46.28 -22.80 30.13
C PHE A 35 -46.06 -21.94 31.37
N SER A 36 -46.02 -22.67 32.49
CA SER A 36 -45.97 -22.20 33.86
C SER A 36 -44.87 -21.17 34.11
N LYS A 37 -45.26 -20.11 34.81
CA LYS A 37 -44.42 -19.05 35.34
C LYS A 37 -43.62 -19.60 36.53
N ASN A 38 -42.40 -20.06 36.30
CA ASN A 38 -41.34 -20.04 37.31
C ASN A 38 -39.97 -20.39 36.73
N SER A 39 -39.19 -19.36 36.40
CA SER A 39 -37.74 -19.47 36.40
C SER A 39 -37.19 -18.10 36.80
N ASN A 40 -36.57 -18.05 37.97
CA ASN A 40 -35.70 -16.95 38.36
C ASN A 40 -34.54 -16.88 37.35
N HIS A 41 -34.74 -16.15 36.26
CA HIS A 41 -33.64 -15.69 35.42
C HIS A 41 -32.91 -14.62 36.23
N ARG A 42 -31.87 -15.07 36.93
CA ARG A 42 -30.79 -14.19 37.35
C ARG A 42 -30.26 -13.55 36.07
N GLU A 43 -30.48 -12.25 35.89
CA GLU A 43 -29.76 -11.46 34.88
C GLU A 43 -28.26 -11.65 35.11
N MET A 44 -27.66 -12.52 34.31
CA MET A 44 -26.22 -12.58 34.13
C MET A 44 -25.95 -12.07 32.73
N GLU A 45 -25.92 -10.75 32.55
CA GLU A 45 -25.07 -10.06 31.58
C GLU A 45 -25.12 -8.54 31.79
N PRO A 46 -24.03 -7.95 32.33
CA PRO A 46 -23.51 -6.71 31.74
C PRO A 46 -21.97 -6.57 31.76
N LEU A 47 -21.23 -7.60 32.20
CA LEU A 47 -19.76 -7.53 32.29
C LEU A 47 -19.09 -7.75 30.93
N ASP A 48 -19.57 -8.71 30.15
CA ASP A 48 -18.92 -9.15 28.90
C ASP A 48 -19.02 -8.06 27.80
N ASP A 49 -20.13 -7.34 27.70
CA ASP A 49 -20.28 -6.23 26.73
C ASP A 49 -19.48 -4.98 27.08
N LYS A 50 -19.30 -4.71 28.39
CA LYS A 50 -18.49 -3.58 28.86
C LYS A 50 -17.00 -3.82 28.62
N GLU A 51 -16.54 -5.06 28.84
CA GLU A 51 -15.16 -5.46 28.55
C GLU A 51 -14.89 -5.47 27.04
N ARG A 52 -15.80 -6.00 26.22
CA ARG A 52 -15.73 -5.92 24.75
C ARG A 52 -15.64 -4.48 24.24
N GLY A 53 -16.44 -3.56 24.80
CA GLY A 53 -16.40 -2.13 24.45
C GLY A 53 -15.09 -1.44 24.83
N CYS A 54 -14.54 -1.74 26.01
CA CYS A 54 -13.25 -1.21 26.47
C CYS A 54 -12.08 -1.69 25.60
N CYS A 55 -12.02 -3.00 25.32
CA CYS A 55 -11.00 -3.59 24.45
C CYS A 55 -11.10 -3.05 23.02
N GLN A 56 -12.31 -2.86 22.49
CA GLN A 56 -12.51 -2.30 21.14
C GLN A 56 -12.08 -0.83 21.05
N GLY A 57 -12.37 -0.02 22.08
CA GLY A 57 -11.93 1.37 22.15
C GLY A 57 -10.40 1.49 22.24
N PHE A 58 -9.77 0.66 23.06
CA PHE A 58 -8.32 0.62 23.20
C PHE A 58 -7.61 0.19 21.90
N VAL A 59 -8.08 -0.86 21.24
CA VAL A 59 -7.53 -1.32 19.95
C VAL A 59 -7.70 -0.27 18.85
N ALA A 60 -8.85 0.42 18.80
CA ALA A 60 -9.07 1.51 17.86
C ALA A 60 -8.12 2.69 18.11
N PHE A 61 -7.90 3.05 19.38
CA PHE A 61 -6.93 4.07 19.77
C PHE A 61 -5.50 3.70 19.34
N LEU A 62 -5.06 2.47 19.64
CA LEU A 62 -3.74 1.98 19.22
C LEU A 62 -3.59 1.96 17.69
N LEU A 63 -4.62 1.58 16.94
CA LEU A 63 -4.56 1.67 15.48
C LEU A 63 -4.46 3.12 15.00
N GLY A 64 -5.24 4.03 15.59
CA GLY A 64 -5.18 5.45 15.28
C GLY A 64 -3.77 6.02 15.52
N LEU A 65 -3.15 5.66 16.65
CA LEU A 65 -1.77 6.02 16.96
C LEU A 65 -0.79 5.42 15.94
N ALA A 66 -0.90 4.13 15.63
CA ALA A 66 -0.03 3.47 14.66
C ALA A 66 -0.15 4.08 13.24
N LEU A 67 -1.37 4.46 12.83
CA LEU A 67 -1.61 5.15 11.56
C LEU A 67 -0.96 6.53 11.57
N PHE A 68 -1.15 7.32 12.63
CA PHE A 68 -0.54 8.64 12.77
C PHE A 68 0.99 8.55 12.76
N SER A 69 1.56 7.63 13.54
CA SER A 69 3.01 7.37 13.55
C SER A 69 3.52 6.93 12.17
N SER A 70 2.79 6.07 11.45
CA SER A 70 3.16 5.67 10.09
C SER A 70 3.22 6.87 9.14
N GLN A 71 2.26 7.80 9.24
CA GLN A 71 2.26 9.02 8.44
C GLN A 71 3.46 9.90 8.76
N LEU A 72 3.71 10.18 10.05
CA LEU A 72 4.87 10.96 10.48
C LEU A 72 6.19 10.35 9.98
N VAL A 73 6.34 9.04 10.07
CA VAL A 73 7.54 8.34 9.61
C VAL A 73 7.69 8.41 8.08
N ILE A 74 6.61 8.23 7.31
CA ILE A 74 6.64 8.37 5.84
C ILE A 74 7.11 9.76 5.42
N PHE A 75 6.47 10.81 5.95
CA PHE A 75 6.85 12.20 5.61
C PHE A 75 8.25 12.52 6.13
N GLY A 76 8.61 12.04 7.32
CA GLY A 76 9.94 12.20 7.91
C GLY A 76 11.05 11.59 7.07
N ILE A 77 10.88 10.35 6.57
CA ILE A 77 11.87 9.68 5.71
C ILE A 77 12.07 10.48 4.41
N VAL A 78 10.98 10.93 3.77
CA VAL A 78 11.07 11.72 2.53
C VAL A 78 11.78 13.05 2.78
N ALA A 79 11.35 13.81 3.79
CA ALA A 79 11.92 15.10 4.13
C ALA A 79 13.40 14.98 4.50
N LEU A 80 13.77 13.98 5.31
CA LEU A 80 15.13 13.74 5.73
C LEU A 80 16.02 13.28 4.56
N THR A 81 15.50 12.46 3.64
CA THR A 81 16.22 12.08 2.41
C THR A 81 16.49 13.29 1.52
N VAL A 82 15.48 14.14 1.29
CA VAL A 82 15.63 15.38 0.51
C VAL A 82 16.66 16.29 1.19
N TYR A 83 16.51 16.52 2.49
CA TYR A 83 17.47 17.30 3.27
C TYR A 83 18.90 16.76 3.09
N TRP A 84 19.10 15.45 3.28
CA TRP A 84 20.40 14.81 3.15
C TRP A 84 21.01 14.99 1.76
N VAL A 85 20.23 14.79 0.69
CA VAL A 85 20.68 14.95 -0.70
C VAL A 85 21.11 16.40 -0.99
N PHE A 86 20.33 17.39 -0.59
CA PHE A 86 20.66 18.79 -0.85
C PHE A 86 21.81 19.30 0.03
N LYS A 87 21.87 18.85 1.28
CA LYS A 87 22.87 19.28 2.27
C LYS A 87 24.25 18.68 2.03
N PHE A 88 24.31 17.36 1.79
CA PHE A 88 25.57 16.61 1.77
C PHE A 88 25.96 16.11 0.38
N ARG A 89 25.06 16.11 -0.61
CA ARG A 89 25.31 15.54 -1.94
C ARG A 89 25.21 16.53 -3.09
N GLY A 90 25.11 17.83 -2.80
CA GLY A 90 25.10 18.88 -3.83
C GLY A 90 23.79 19.04 -4.61
N GLY A 91 22.70 18.37 -4.21
CA GLY A 91 21.38 18.56 -4.82
C GLY A 91 21.10 17.66 -6.03
N LEU A 92 20.37 18.19 -7.03
CA LEU A 92 19.86 17.45 -8.18
C LEU A 92 20.25 18.13 -9.50
N ASP A 93 20.70 17.33 -10.46
CA ASP A 93 20.96 17.71 -11.84
C ASP A 93 20.70 16.50 -12.72
N LEU A 94 19.94 16.67 -13.80
CA LEU A 94 19.52 15.60 -14.69
C LEU A 94 20.48 15.41 -15.88
N GLU A 95 21.37 16.37 -16.15
CA GLU A 95 22.12 16.39 -17.41
C GLU A 95 23.64 16.50 -17.24
N LYS A 96 24.14 17.34 -16.33
CA LYS A 96 25.58 17.69 -16.35
C LYS A 96 26.40 16.86 -15.37
N ASP A 97 25.95 16.78 -14.13
CA ASP A 97 26.69 16.11 -13.06
C ASP A 97 26.19 14.67 -12.82
N LEU A 98 27.08 13.69 -13.04
CA LEU A 98 26.77 12.27 -12.85
C LEU A 98 26.45 11.90 -11.39
N LEU A 99 26.98 12.61 -10.39
CA LEU A 99 26.64 12.37 -8.98
C LEU A 99 25.24 12.91 -8.68
N GLN A 100 24.94 14.11 -9.15
CA GLN A 100 23.62 14.73 -8.93
C GLN A 100 22.51 14.04 -9.73
N GLN A 101 22.82 13.46 -10.89
CA GLN A 101 21.90 12.53 -11.58
C GLN A 101 21.59 11.33 -10.69
N PHE A 102 22.61 10.72 -10.09
CA PHE A 102 22.40 9.60 -9.17
C PHE A 102 21.59 10.00 -7.92
N ASN A 103 21.70 11.25 -7.45
CA ASN A 103 20.86 11.73 -6.36
C ASN A 103 19.36 11.74 -6.73
N THR A 104 19.02 11.99 -8.00
CA THR A 104 17.64 11.86 -8.48
C THR A 104 17.14 10.43 -8.33
N HIS A 105 17.99 9.41 -8.55
CA HIS A 105 17.63 8.02 -8.30
C HIS A 105 17.25 7.79 -6.83
N ILE A 106 18.05 8.29 -5.88
CA ILE A 106 17.77 8.15 -4.44
C ILE A 106 16.41 8.74 -4.09
N ILE A 107 16.15 9.99 -4.48
CA ILE A 107 14.88 10.67 -4.18
C ILE A 107 13.71 9.95 -4.87
N ALA A 108 13.85 9.57 -6.14
CA ALA A 108 12.81 8.89 -6.90
C ALA A 108 12.43 7.54 -6.27
N MET A 109 13.41 6.77 -5.78
CA MET A 109 13.16 5.49 -5.11
C MET A 109 12.45 5.67 -3.76
N ILE A 110 12.86 6.65 -2.95
CA ILE A 110 12.19 6.94 -1.67
C ILE A 110 10.78 7.47 -1.89
N VAL A 111 10.58 8.42 -2.80
CA VAL A 111 9.24 8.94 -3.11
C VAL A 111 8.36 7.84 -3.71
N GLY A 112 8.89 6.99 -4.58
CA GLY A 112 8.15 5.87 -5.18
C GLY A 112 7.71 4.83 -4.16
N PHE A 113 8.67 4.20 -3.47
CA PHE A 113 8.39 3.08 -2.57
C PHE A 113 7.92 3.51 -1.17
N VAL A 114 8.54 4.53 -0.56
CA VAL A 114 8.16 4.94 0.81
C VAL A 114 6.89 5.78 0.78
N PHE A 115 6.87 6.83 -0.04
CA PHE A 115 5.72 7.74 -0.07
C PHE A 115 4.54 7.11 -0.80
N PHE A 116 4.62 6.92 -2.12
CA PHE A 116 3.45 6.46 -2.87
C PHE A 116 3.02 5.03 -2.50
N CYS A 117 3.93 4.06 -2.49
CA CYS A 117 3.56 2.69 -2.12
C CYS A 117 3.21 2.54 -0.63
N GLY A 118 3.90 3.23 0.28
CA GLY A 118 3.55 3.24 1.71
C GLY A 118 2.15 3.81 1.95
N GLN A 119 1.81 4.93 1.30
CA GLN A 119 0.45 5.50 1.36
C GLN A 119 -0.59 4.57 0.74
N ALA A 120 -0.24 3.88 -0.36
CA ALA A 120 -1.14 2.91 -0.99
C ALA A 120 -1.46 1.73 -0.06
N ILE A 121 -0.48 1.22 0.70
CA ILE A 121 -0.67 0.15 1.69
C ILE A 121 -1.64 0.61 2.80
N LEU A 122 -1.54 1.87 3.24
CA LEU A 122 -2.38 2.45 4.28
C LEU A 122 -3.76 2.90 3.80
N ALA A 123 -3.97 3.09 2.50
CA ALA A 123 -5.17 3.72 1.93
C ALA A 123 -6.48 3.08 2.41
N TYR A 124 -6.56 1.75 2.49
CA TYR A 124 -7.78 1.06 2.96
C TYR A 124 -8.09 1.27 4.44
N ARG A 125 -7.11 1.69 5.26
CA ARG A 125 -7.30 2.01 6.67
C ARG A 125 -7.58 3.50 6.88
N VAL A 126 -6.87 4.36 6.16
CA VAL A 126 -7.05 5.82 6.23
C VAL A 126 -8.44 6.23 5.75
N PHE A 127 -8.93 5.60 4.68
CA PHE A 127 -10.23 5.90 4.09
C PHE A 127 -11.34 4.93 4.52
N ASP A 128 -11.26 4.34 5.72
CA ASP A 128 -12.25 3.37 6.21
C ASP A 128 -13.65 4.00 6.46
N CYS A 129 -13.71 5.32 6.68
CA CYS A 129 -14.97 6.06 6.77
C CYS A 129 -15.68 6.27 5.43
N CYS A 130 -14.96 6.08 4.32
CA CYS A 130 -15.47 6.29 2.96
C CYS A 130 -15.93 4.96 2.33
N LYS A 131 -16.69 5.05 1.22
CA LYS A 131 -17.02 3.83 0.45
C LYS A 131 -15.73 3.13 0.03
N ARG A 132 -15.64 1.81 0.26
CA ARG A 132 -14.46 0.98 -0.07
C ARG A 132 -14.02 1.06 -1.55
N SER A 133 -14.92 1.51 -2.44
CA SER A 133 -14.58 1.82 -3.83
C SER A 133 -13.60 2.98 -3.96
N TYR A 134 -13.70 4.02 -3.13
CA TYR A 134 -12.77 5.16 -3.14
C TYR A 134 -11.38 4.73 -2.70
N ALA A 135 -11.27 4.00 -1.58
CA ALA A 135 -9.99 3.46 -1.11
C ALA A 135 -9.29 2.60 -2.18
N ARG A 136 -10.06 1.82 -2.96
CA ARG A 136 -9.52 1.05 -4.10
C ARG A 136 -8.96 1.94 -5.21
N VAL A 137 -9.70 2.98 -5.60
CA VAL A 137 -9.27 3.91 -6.65
C VAL A 137 -8.02 4.66 -6.19
N ILE A 138 -8.02 5.18 -4.96
CA ILE A 138 -6.88 5.88 -4.35
C ILE A 138 -5.66 4.95 -4.29
N HIS A 139 -5.80 3.72 -3.79
CA HIS A 139 -4.73 2.73 -3.79
C HIS A 139 -4.16 2.52 -5.21
N SER A 140 -5.04 2.38 -6.21
CA SER A 140 -4.61 2.14 -7.60
C SER A 140 -3.86 3.35 -8.17
N ILE A 141 -4.34 4.57 -7.94
CA ILE A 141 -3.69 5.80 -8.39
C ILE A 141 -2.32 5.95 -7.73
N LEU A 142 -2.24 5.76 -6.41
CA LEU A 142 -0.97 5.85 -5.68
C LEU A 142 0.04 4.81 -6.17
N GLN A 143 -0.38 3.57 -6.46
CA GLN A 143 0.52 2.55 -7.03
C GLN A 143 1.01 2.92 -8.44
N VAL A 144 0.17 3.54 -9.27
CA VAL A 144 0.59 4.02 -10.59
C VAL A 144 1.60 5.16 -10.47
N LEU A 145 1.34 6.15 -9.60
CA LEU A 145 2.28 7.25 -9.33
C LEU A 145 3.62 6.72 -8.79
N GLY A 146 3.58 5.78 -7.84
CA GLY A 146 4.77 5.11 -7.32
C GLY A 146 5.55 4.38 -8.42
N THR A 147 4.85 3.65 -9.30
CA THR A 147 5.46 2.95 -10.44
C THR A 147 6.18 3.92 -11.39
N ILE A 148 5.60 5.08 -11.67
CA ILE A 148 6.22 6.12 -12.50
C ILE A 148 7.53 6.60 -11.86
N CYS A 149 7.51 6.93 -10.56
CA CYS A 149 8.72 7.36 -9.84
C CYS A 149 9.81 6.29 -9.81
N ILE A 150 9.44 5.04 -9.52
CA ILE A 150 10.37 3.90 -9.48
C ILE A 150 11.01 3.69 -10.87
N THR A 151 10.20 3.72 -11.93
CA THR A 151 10.69 3.57 -13.31
C THR A 151 11.64 4.70 -13.68
N ALA A 152 11.32 5.95 -13.33
CA ALA A 152 12.20 7.09 -13.55
C ALA A 152 13.53 6.94 -12.80
N GLY A 153 13.51 6.50 -11.54
CA GLY A 153 14.72 6.25 -10.76
C GLY A 153 15.60 5.15 -11.36
N PHE A 154 15.01 4.08 -11.92
CA PHE A 154 15.76 3.04 -12.63
C PHE A 154 16.37 3.56 -13.92
N TYR A 155 15.61 4.32 -14.70
CA TYR A 155 16.09 4.94 -15.93
C TYR A 155 17.33 5.81 -15.67
N VAL A 156 17.26 6.66 -14.64
CA VAL A 156 18.38 7.53 -14.27
C VAL A 156 19.63 6.74 -13.90
N THR A 157 19.50 5.69 -13.07
CA THR A 157 20.67 4.89 -12.65
C THR A 157 21.27 4.07 -13.79
N TYR A 158 20.42 3.58 -14.71
CA TYR A 158 20.84 2.86 -15.90
C TYR A 158 21.68 3.77 -16.81
N THR A 159 21.16 4.94 -17.15
CA THR A 159 21.85 5.94 -17.97
C THR A 159 23.15 6.39 -17.29
N ASN A 160 23.14 6.60 -15.97
CA ASN A 160 24.33 6.99 -15.23
C ASN A 160 25.45 5.93 -15.30
N THR A 161 25.11 4.65 -15.11
CA THR A 161 26.07 3.55 -15.15
C THR A 161 26.62 3.35 -16.56
N HIS A 162 25.76 3.48 -17.57
CA HIS A 162 26.13 3.43 -18.98
C HIS A 162 27.15 4.53 -19.32
N ASN A 163 26.86 5.78 -18.92
CA ASN A 163 27.75 6.93 -19.15
C ASN A 163 29.08 6.81 -18.40
N LYS A 164 29.12 6.12 -17.26
CA LYS A 164 30.35 5.82 -16.50
C LYS A 164 31.15 4.63 -17.05
N ALA A 165 30.66 3.94 -18.08
CA ALA A 165 31.25 2.69 -18.59
C ALA A 165 31.54 1.64 -17.50
N GLN A 166 30.73 1.63 -16.43
CA GLN A 166 30.90 0.69 -15.32
C GLN A 166 30.10 -0.58 -15.57
N ASN A 167 30.64 -1.71 -15.09
CA ASN A 167 29.93 -2.98 -15.13
C ASN A 167 28.69 -2.93 -14.22
N HIS A 168 27.53 -3.19 -14.81
CA HIS A 168 26.29 -3.33 -14.05
C HIS A 168 26.37 -4.53 -13.06
N PHE A 169 25.60 -4.48 -11.97
CA PHE A 169 25.32 -5.60 -11.05
C PHE A 169 26.46 -6.14 -10.17
N ARG A 170 27.44 -5.31 -9.76
CA ARG A 170 28.52 -5.76 -8.85
C ARG A 170 28.20 -5.67 -7.36
N SER A 171 27.25 -4.85 -6.93
CA SER A 171 26.99 -4.62 -5.50
C SER A 171 25.81 -5.43 -4.98
N LEU A 172 25.82 -5.74 -3.68
CA LEU A 172 24.67 -6.37 -3.01
C LEU A 172 23.38 -5.58 -3.22
N HIS A 173 23.46 -4.25 -3.19
CA HIS A 173 22.34 -3.36 -3.49
C HIS A 173 21.74 -3.67 -4.86
N THR A 174 22.55 -3.79 -5.92
CA THR A 174 22.03 -4.05 -7.28
C THR A 174 21.36 -5.41 -7.44
N TRP A 175 21.83 -6.45 -6.74
CA TRP A 175 21.16 -7.76 -6.71
C TRP A 175 19.83 -7.73 -5.95
N LEU A 176 19.80 -7.07 -4.79
CA LEU A 176 18.57 -6.87 -4.02
C LEU A 176 17.56 -5.99 -4.78
N ALA A 177 18.03 -4.96 -5.47
CA ALA A 177 17.22 -4.08 -6.31
C ALA A 177 16.61 -4.86 -7.49
N LEU A 178 17.38 -5.73 -8.14
CA LEU A 178 16.86 -6.59 -9.20
C LEU A 178 15.77 -7.54 -8.69
N ALA A 179 16.00 -8.20 -7.55
CA ALA A 179 15.01 -9.08 -6.94
C ALA A 179 13.74 -8.33 -6.52
N THR A 180 13.88 -7.18 -5.86
CA THR A 180 12.76 -6.33 -5.43
C THR A 180 11.97 -5.79 -6.62
N CYS A 181 12.66 -5.31 -7.67
CA CYS A 181 12.02 -4.81 -8.88
C CYS A 181 11.28 -5.91 -9.64
N SER A 182 11.88 -7.10 -9.75
CA SER A 182 11.23 -8.26 -10.37
C SER A 182 9.94 -8.62 -9.64
N LEU A 183 9.97 -8.65 -8.30
CA LEU A 183 8.79 -8.90 -7.48
C LEU A 183 7.75 -7.78 -7.64
N PHE A 184 8.18 -6.52 -7.73
CA PHE A 184 7.30 -5.38 -7.96
C PHE A 184 6.58 -5.46 -9.31
N CYS A 185 7.29 -5.78 -10.39
CA CYS A 185 6.69 -5.98 -11.70
C CYS A 185 5.67 -7.14 -11.69
N LEU A 186 6.02 -8.28 -11.09
CA LEU A 186 5.11 -9.42 -10.95
C LEU A 186 3.86 -9.03 -10.14
N GLN A 187 4.04 -8.33 -9.03
CA GLN A 187 2.96 -7.84 -8.17
C GLN A 187 2.04 -6.84 -8.90
N PHE A 188 2.60 -5.96 -9.71
CA PHE A 188 1.86 -4.97 -10.49
C PHE A 188 1.04 -5.63 -11.61
N VAL A 189 1.65 -6.55 -12.37
CA VAL A 189 0.95 -7.34 -13.40
C VAL A 189 -0.16 -8.18 -12.76
N PHE A 190 0.13 -8.86 -11.64
CA PHE A 190 -0.86 -9.60 -10.86
C PHE A 190 -2.03 -8.69 -10.44
N ALA A 191 -1.74 -7.48 -9.96
CA ALA A 191 -2.76 -6.52 -9.55
C ALA A 191 -3.69 -6.13 -10.72
N ILE A 192 -3.12 -5.88 -11.91
CA ILE A 192 -3.89 -5.55 -13.12
C ILE A 192 -4.77 -6.73 -13.53
N LEU A 193 -4.19 -7.93 -13.64
CA LEU A 193 -4.87 -9.14 -14.10
C LEU A 193 -6.04 -9.53 -13.18
N PHE A 194 -5.86 -9.44 -11.87
CA PHE A 194 -6.83 -9.98 -10.91
C PHE A 194 -7.75 -8.90 -10.31
N PHE A 195 -7.36 -7.63 -10.26
CA PHE A 195 -8.16 -6.60 -9.58
C PHE A 195 -8.65 -5.47 -10.48
N VAL A 196 -7.98 -5.18 -11.60
CA VAL A 196 -8.35 -4.11 -12.54
C VAL A 196 -9.18 -4.65 -13.70
N ILE A 197 -8.66 -5.57 -14.52
CA ILE A 197 -9.37 -6.12 -15.70
C ILE A 197 -10.73 -6.75 -15.31
N PRO A 198 -10.85 -7.53 -14.22
CA PRO A 198 -12.11 -8.15 -13.83
C PRO A 198 -13.17 -7.17 -13.31
N LEU A 199 -12.88 -5.87 -13.24
CA LEU A 199 -13.88 -4.84 -12.88
C LEU A 199 -15.01 -4.76 -13.91
N CYS A 200 -14.73 -5.06 -15.19
CA CYS A 200 -15.74 -5.09 -16.25
C CYS A 200 -16.81 -6.18 -16.01
N CYS A 201 -16.45 -7.28 -15.32
CA CYS A 201 -17.33 -8.41 -15.04
C CYS A 201 -17.37 -8.73 -13.53
N ARG A 202 -17.69 -7.72 -12.71
CA ARG A 202 -17.54 -7.76 -11.25
C ARG A 202 -18.26 -8.90 -10.53
N ARG A 203 -19.45 -9.32 -11.00
CA ARG A 203 -20.25 -10.38 -10.36
C ARG A 203 -19.65 -11.77 -10.59
N ARG A 204 -19.16 -12.06 -11.79
CA ARG A 204 -18.65 -13.40 -12.16
C ARG A 204 -17.28 -13.70 -11.56
N THR A 205 -16.47 -12.68 -11.30
CA THR A 205 -15.08 -12.83 -10.85
C THR A 205 -14.90 -12.64 -9.35
N PHE A 206 -15.98 -12.38 -8.61
CA PHE A 206 -15.92 -12.06 -7.18
C PHE A 206 -15.21 -13.15 -6.35
N ALA A 207 -15.62 -14.41 -6.49
CA ALA A 207 -15.03 -15.52 -5.74
C ALA A 207 -13.53 -15.69 -6.00
N PHE A 208 -13.10 -15.44 -7.23
CA PHE A 208 -11.70 -15.55 -7.61
C PHE A 208 -10.85 -14.40 -7.05
N ARG A 209 -11.37 -13.17 -7.09
CA ARG A 209 -10.71 -11.99 -6.50
C ARG A 209 -10.53 -12.10 -4.99
N GLN A 210 -11.53 -12.66 -4.31
CA GLN A 210 -11.48 -12.88 -2.87
C GLN A 210 -10.35 -13.84 -2.48
N LYS A 211 -10.14 -14.92 -3.25
CA LYS A 211 -9.03 -15.86 -3.03
C LYS A 211 -7.65 -15.24 -3.28
N MET A 212 -7.53 -14.34 -4.26
CA MET A 212 -6.26 -13.70 -4.60
C MET A 212 -5.90 -12.49 -3.75
N MET A 213 -6.87 -11.93 -3.03
CA MET A 213 -6.68 -10.76 -2.16
C MET A 213 -5.61 -10.97 -1.06
N PRO A 214 -5.62 -12.07 -0.26
CA PRO A 214 -4.57 -12.30 0.74
C PRO A 214 -3.20 -12.48 0.11
N VAL A 215 -3.12 -13.17 -1.04
CA VAL A 215 -1.86 -13.34 -1.78
C VAL A 215 -1.30 -11.98 -2.17
N HIS A 216 -2.09 -11.14 -2.82
CA HIS A 216 -1.68 -9.79 -3.20
C HIS A 216 -1.17 -8.98 -1.99
N ALA A 217 -1.88 -9.03 -0.87
CA ALA A 217 -1.47 -8.27 0.31
C ALA A 217 -0.18 -8.77 0.96
N SER A 218 -0.03 -10.09 1.12
CA SER A 218 1.20 -10.68 1.67
C SER A 218 2.41 -10.35 0.81
N PHE A 219 2.30 -10.48 -0.51
CA PHE A 219 3.37 -10.09 -1.43
C PHE A 219 3.66 -8.59 -1.40
N GLY A 220 2.66 -7.74 -1.18
CA GLY A 220 2.86 -6.30 -0.99
C GLY A 220 3.70 -5.96 0.25
N LEU A 221 3.49 -6.66 1.37
CA LEU A 221 4.29 -6.48 2.58
C LEU A 221 5.71 -7.03 2.42
N ILE A 222 5.86 -8.24 1.85
CA ILE A 222 7.17 -8.84 1.55
C ILE A 222 7.99 -7.89 0.67
N LEU A 223 7.36 -7.32 -0.35
CA LEU A 223 8.00 -6.37 -1.25
C LEU A 223 8.48 -5.12 -0.51
N PHE A 224 7.67 -4.56 0.39
CA PHE A 224 8.10 -3.41 1.20
C PHE A 224 9.31 -3.76 2.07
N THR A 225 9.33 -4.95 2.67
CA THR A 225 10.49 -5.45 3.45
C THR A 225 11.74 -5.63 2.58
N MET A 226 11.60 -6.21 1.38
CA MET A 226 12.72 -6.34 0.43
C MET A 226 13.24 -4.96 0.00
N PHE A 227 12.34 -4.02 -0.24
CA PHE A 227 12.69 -2.63 -0.50
C PHE A 227 13.45 -2.02 0.68
N SER A 228 13.05 -2.26 1.94
CA SER A 228 13.79 -1.75 3.11
C SER A 228 15.26 -2.18 3.09
N GLY A 229 15.54 -3.47 2.86
CA GLY A 229 16.92 -3.95 2.74
C GLY A 229 17.66 -3.37 1.54
N THR A 230 16.97 -3.22 0.41
CA THR A 230 17.52 -2.60 -0.81
C THR A 230 17.86 -1.13 -0.58
N ALA A 231 17.01 -0.37 0.10
CA ALA A 231 17.21 1.05 0.39
C ALA A 231 18.38 1.24 1.36
N ILE A 232 18.46 0.44 2.43
CA ILE A 232 19.56 0.51 3.40
C ILE A 232 20.91 0.24 2.73
N THR A 233 21.00 -0.84 1.95
CA THR A 233 22.23 -1.15 1.20
C THR A 233 22.57 -0.08 0.16
N GLY A 234 21.56 0.56 -0.43
CA GLY A 234 21.73 1.69 -1.35
C GLY A 234 22.26 2.94 -0.67
N PHE A 235 21.72 3.32 0.49
CA PHE A 235 22.22 4.45 1.28
C PHE A 235 23.66 4.24 1.75
N ILE A 236 23.98 3.06 2.28
CA ILE A 236 25.35 2.70 2.69
C ILE A 236 26.31 2.80 1.49
N GLN A 237 25.88 2.39 0.29
CA GLN A 237 26.71 2.53 -0.90
C GLN A 237 26.88 4.00 -1.30
N ALA A 238 25.83 4.81 -1.21
CA ALA A 238 25.86 6.23 -1.54
C ALA A 238 26.74 7.04 -0.56
N GLU A 239 26.74 6.68 0.72
CA GLU A 239 27.52 7.33 1.78
C GLU A 239 29.04 7.21 1.58
N LYS A 240 29.50 6.20 0.84
CA LYS A 240 30.94 6.04 0.51
C LYS A 240 31.49 7.18 -0.35
N GLU A 241 30.62 7.92 -1.03
CA GLU A 241 31.00 9.12 -1.77
C GLU A 241 31.15 10.30 -0.81
N PRO A 242 32.27 11.03 -0.81
CA PRO A 242 32.52 12.12 0.13
C PRO A 242 31.47 13.25 0.00
N PRO A 243 31.07 13.90 1.12
CA PRO A 243 30.10 14.97 1.08
C PRO A 243 30.58 16.16 0.23
N ILE A 244 29.68 16.69 -0.61
CA ILE A 244 29.91 17.94 -1.35
C ILE A 244 29.33 19.09 -0.53
N VAL A 245 30.17 19.72 0.30
CA VAL A 245 29.78 20.91 1.09
C VAL A 245 30.26 22.16 0.35
N PRO A 246 29.35 22.99 -0.22
CA PRO A 246 29.77 24.19 -0.92
C PRO A 246 30.38 25.22 0.04
N PRO A 247 31.44 25.96 -0.35
CA PRO A 247 32.17 26.88 0.53
C PRO A 247 31.30 27.99 1.16
N SER A 248 30.25 28.43 0.45
CA SER A 248 29.32 29.46 0.90
C SER A 248 28.37 29.00 2.01
N TYR A 249 28.25 27.69 2.21
CA TYR A 249 27.30 27.08 3.12
C TYR A 249 27.85 26.94 4.55
N ASN A 250 29.17 27.02 4.71
CA ASN A 250 29.85 27.04 6.00
C ASN A 250 29.38 28.21 6.87
N GLN A 251 29.08 29.37 6.28
CA GLN A 251 28.67 30.57 7.02
C GLN A 251 27.19 30.53 7.49
N THR A 252 26.31 29.84 6.76
CA THR A 252 24.87 29.77 7.07
C THR A 252 24.50 28.54 7.90
N ALA A 253 25.27 27.44 7.78
CA ALA A 253 25.06 26.21 8.53
C ALA A 253 25.49 26.30 10.00
N GLU A 254 26.57 27.02 10.29
CA GLU A 254 26.99 27.38 11.67
C GLU A 254 25.82 28.05 12.44
N ASN A 255 24.97 28.80 11.72
CA ASN A 255 23.90 29.60 12.32
C ASN A 255 22.53 28.91 12.39
N LEU A 256 22.31 27.76 11.73
CA LEU A 256 20.99 27.12 11.66
C LEU A 256 20.91 25.67 12.13
N LEU A 257 22.01 24.98 12.44
CA LEU A 257 21.92 23.66 13.08
C LEU A 257 23.16 23.26 13.89
N SER A 258 23.41 23.94 15.01
CA SER A 258 24.31 23.48 16.08
C SER A 258 23.76 22.31 16.90
N LEU A 259 22.66 21.67 16.45
CA LEU A 259 21.96 20.60 17.17
C LEU A 259 22.62 19.22 17.03
N ILE A 260 23.46 19.00 16.01
CA ILE A 260 24.18 17.73 15.81
C ILE A 260 25.69 18.02 15.90
N PRO A 261 26.35 17.69 17.02
CA PRO A 261 27.78 17.84 17.14
C PRO A 261 28.49 16.83 16.21
N GLY A 262 29.56 17.26 15.54
CA GLY A 262 30.38 16.39 14.69
C GLY A 262 30.72 17.01 13.34
N SER A 263 31.68 16.40 12.65
CA SER A 263 32.07 16.73 11.28
C SER A 263 30.93 16.49 10.28
N PRO A 264 30.96 17.12 9.08
CA PRO A 264 29.94 16.88 8.05
C PRO A 264 29.77 15.41 7.64
N GLU A 265 30.85 14.63 7.69
CA GLU A 265 30.83 13.19 7.42
C GLU A 265 30.06 12.43 8.51
N GLU A 266 30.35 12.70 9.78
CA GLU A 266 29.63 12.10 10.93
C GLU A 266 28.15 12.48 10.93
N GLN A 267 27.82 13.72 10.56
CA GLN A 267 26.43 14.17 10.44
C GLN A 267 25.69 13.42 9.31
N SER A 268 26.34 13.22 8.16
CA SER A 268 25.80 12.48 7.03
C SER A 268 25.56 11.00 7.39
N ASP A 269 26.55 10.35 8.00
CA ASP A 269 26.47 8.96 8.50
C ASP A 269 25.31 8.78 9.49
N LEU A 270 25.19 9.69 10.47
CA LEU A 270 24.10 9.66 11.44
C LEU A 270 22.73 9.74 10.75
N ILE A 271 22.58 10.62 9.76
CA ILE A 271 21.31 10.76 9.02
C ILE A 271 21.00 9.49 8.23
N VAL A 272 21.97 8.88 7.56
CA VAL A 272 21.80 7.61 6.83
C VAL A 272 21.36 6.49 7.77
N LYS A 273 21.96 6.40 8.97
CA LYS A 273 21.56 5.43 10.01
C LYS A 273 20.12 5.67 10.49
N ILE A 274 19.76 6.93 10.75
CA ILE A 274 18.39 7.29 11.14
C ILE A 274 17.39 6.92 10.03
N LEU A 275 17.70 7.21 8.77
CA LEU A 275 16.88 6.83 7.62
C LEU A 275 16.68 5.30 7.54
N GLY A 276 17.75 4.53 7.70
CA GLY A 276 17.68 3.07 7.72
C GLY A 276 16.78 2.52 8.82
N CYS A 277 16.97 3.01 10.06
CA CYS A 277 16.13 2.64 11.20
C CYS A 277 14.67 3.04 10.99
N ALA A 278 14.41 4.24 10.45
CA ALA A 278 13.06 4.72 10.18
C ALA A 278 12.34 3.88 9.11
N ILE A 279 13.04 3.47 8.04
CA ILE A 279 12.47 2.60 7.00
C ILE A 279 12.12 1.22 7.55
N LEU A 280 12.97 0.64 8.42
CA LEU A 280 12.66 -0.63 9.08
C LEU A 280 11.47 -0.51 10.03
N ALA A 281 11.45 0.55 10.86
CA ALA A 281 10.33 0.83 11.76
C ALA A 281 9.02 1.01 10.98
N LEU A 282 9.06 1.69 9.83
CA LEU A 282 7.91 1.81 8.94
C LEU A 282 7.44 0.45 8.43
N GLY A 283 8.33 -0.44 8.00
CA GLY A 283 7.95 -1.79 7.57
C GLY A 283 7.21 -2.59 8.66
N VAL A 284 7.64 -2.47 9.91
CA VAL A 284 6.96 -3.07 11.07
C VAL A 284 5.61 -2.43 11.31
N LEU A 285 5.53 -1.09 11.31
CA LEU A 285 4.29 -0.35 11.49
C LEU A 285 3.25 -0.70 10.41
N LEU A 286 3.66 -0.71 9.14
CA LEU A 286 2.79 -1.09 8.02
C LEU A 286 2.24 -2.51 8.22
N SER A 287 3.09 -3.47 8.58
CA SER A 287 2.68 -4.86 8.83
C SER A 287 1.68 -4.97 9.99
N ALA A 288 1.94 -4.25 11.09
CA ALA A 288 1.05 -4.24 12.26
C ALA A 288 -0.31 -3.60 11.91
N VAL A 289 -0.31 -2.45 11.24
CA VAL A 289 -1.52 -1.74 10.82
C VAL A 289 -2.35 -2.57 9.84
N THR A 290 -1.71 -3.28 8.90
CA THR A 290 -2.44 -4.10 7.92
C THR A 290 -3.06 -5.35 8.55
N ASN A 291 -2.41 -5.95 9.56
CA ASN A 291 -2.83 -7.22 10.16
C ASN A 291 -3.79 -7.09 11.36
N THR A 292 -3.92 -5.90 11.96
CA THR A 292 -4.79 -5.66 13.11
C THR A 292 -6.28 -5.61 12.74
N SER A 293 -7.13 -6.36 13.42
CA SER A 293 -8.59 -6.40 13.19
C SER A 293 -9.34 -5.61 14.27
N ILE A 294 -9.95 -4.45 13.95
CA ILE A 294 -10.69 -3.65 14.96
C ILE A 294 -12.07 -4.22 15.28
N ARG A 295 -12.71 -4.94 14.35
CA ARG A 295 -14.06 -5.48 14.60
C ARG A 295 -13.93 -6.93 15.05
N GLY A 296 -14.14 -7.19 16.35
CA GLY A 296 -14.41 -8.48 17.01
C GLY A 296 -14.30 -9.76 16.16
N GLY A 297 -13.09 -10.04 15.66
CA GLY A 297 -12.82 -11.11 14.70
C GLY A 297 -12.83 -10.64 13.25
N ARG A 298 -11.71 -10.94 12.56
CA ARG A 298 -11.48 -10.93 11.10
C ARG A 298 -10.87 -9.65 10.52
N GLY A 299 -9.54 -9.70 10.31
CA GLY A 299 -8.74 -8.66 9.67
C GLY A 299 -9.24 -8.28 8.26
N VAL A 300 -8.62 -7.28 7.64
CA VAL A 300 -9.05 -6.68 6.34
C VAL A 300 -9.35 -7.71 5.23
N PHE A 301 -8.73 -8.90 5.31
CA PHE A 301 -8.87 -10.02 4.39
C PHE A 301 -10.04 -10.96 4.67
N SER A 302 -10.84 -10.73 5.70
CA SER A 302 -11.76 -11.73 6.24
C SER A 302 -13.23 -11.27 6.29
N ARG A 303 -13.59 -10.33 5.39
CA ARG A 303 -14.98 -10.10 4.95
C ARG A 303 -15.09 -10.49 3.45
N THR A 304 -15.61 -11.67 3.10
CA THR A 304 -17.06 -11.95 2.87
C THR A 304 -17.73 -10.84 2.07
#